data_AF-A0A016TZZ3-F1
#
_entry.id   AF-A0A016TZZ3-F1
#
_cell.length_a   1.000
_cell.length_b   1.000
_cell.length_c   1.000
_cell.angle_alpha   90.00
_cell.angle_beta   90.00
_cell.angle_gamma   90.00
#
_symmetry.space_group_name_H-M   'P 1'
#
loop_
_entity.id
_entity.type
_entity.pdbx_description
1 polymer ?
#
loop_
_entity_poly.entity_id
_entity_poly.type
_entity_poly.pdbx_seq_one_letter_code
_entity_poly.pdbx_strand_id
1 'polypeptide(L)'
;MVVNTVAILVNKINDNINKRYYYDTMNNNITKRSYSLGERYQIAENIKVCKFVIHTVLCIGLLNMVSAVSLIVDNFEVSALVKNVAVFTFNYSALIYGFIIIVVIYWHNEGWQAELRELTKRWSADRTTHPEFISVKSTLGNETHVEQLQHTRHYFDMLKRDWA
;
A
#
# COMPACT_ATOMS: atom_id res chain seq x y z
N MET A 1 13.02 -18.10 13.56
CA MET A 1 12.98 -19.08 12.45
C MET A 1 11.66 -19.83 12.39
N VAL A 2 11.31 -20.64 13.40
CA VAL A 2 10.05 -21.42 13.42
C VAL A 2 8.81 -20.55 13.17
N VAL A 3 8.72 -19.40 13.85
CA VAL A 3 7.59 -18.45 13.69
C VAL A 3 7.46 -17.95 12.24
N ASN A 4 8.57 -17.62 11.58
CA ASN A 4 8.56 -17.16 10.19
C ASN A 4 8.12 -18.27 9.24
N THR A 5 8.57 -19.51 9.46
CA THR A 5 8.14 -20.67 8.68
C THR A 5 6.65 -20.93 8.83
N VAL A 6 6.13 -20.88 10.07
CA VAL A 6 4.69 -21.01 10.34
C VAL A 6 3.91 -19.88 9.66
N ALA A 7 4.37 -18.64 9.76
CA ALA A 7 3.73 -17.49 9.12
C ALA A 7 3.68 -17.62 7.58
N ILE A 8 4.76 -18.09 6.95
CA ILE A 8 4.77 -18.39 5.50
C ILE A 8 3.74 -19.47 5.17
N LEU A 9 3.65 -20.52 5.98
CA LEU A 9 2.79 -21.66 5.73
C LEU A 9 1.31 -21.29 5.87
N VAL A 10 0.96 -20.59 6.96
CA VAL A 10 -0.39 -20.05 7.18
C VAL A 10 -0.78 -19.08 6.07
N ASN A 11 0.10 -18.16 5.69
CA ASN A 11 -0.19 -17.20 4.63
C ASN A 11 -0.34 -17.88 3.26
N LYS A 12 0.44 -18.93 2.99
CA LYS A 12 0.29 -19.74 1.77
C LYS A 12 -1.03 -20.51 1.74
N ILE A 13 -1.48 -21.04 2.87
CA ILE A 13 -2.82 -21.66 2.99
C ILE A 13 -3.90 -20.60 2.71
N ASN A 14 -3.80 -19.42 3.31
CA ASN A 14 -4.76 -18.33 3.14
C ASN A 14 -4.82 -17.85 1.66
N ASP A 15 -3.67 -17.63 1.03
CA ASP A 15 -3.58 -17.28 -0.40
C ASP A 15 -4.17 -18.38 -1.29
N ASN A 16 -3.94 -19.65 -0.98
CA ASN A 16 -4.51 -20.76 -1.76
C ASN A 16 -6.03 -20.86 -1.61
N ILE A 17 -6.57 -20.64 -0.42
CA ILE A 17 -8.02 -20.58 -0.17
C ILE A 17 -8.63 -19.39 -0.93
N ASN A 18 -8.04 -18.20 -0.80
CA ASN A 18 -8.53 -16.99 -1.47
C ASN A 18 -8.47 -17.11 -3.00
N LYS A 19 -7.41 -17.69 -3.56
CA LYS A 19 -7.29 -17.96 -4.99
C LYS A 19 -8.29 -19.01 -5.45
N ARG A 20 -8.44 -20.11 -4.72
CA ARG A 20 -9.43 -21.14 -5.05
C ARG A 20 -10.84 -20.55 -5.09
N TYR A 21 -11.21 -19.77 -4.07
CA TYR A 21 -12.48 -19.08 -4.02
C TYR A 21 -12.65 -18.09 -5.19
N TYR A 22 -11.59 -17.37 -5.56
CA TYR A 22 -11.58 -16.48 -6.73
C TYR A 22 -11.81 -17.24 -8.05
N TYR A 23 -11.11 -18.37 -8.27
CA TYR A 23 -11.25 -19.18 -9.48
C TYR A 23 -12.60 -19.90 -9.57
N ASP A 24 -13.07 -20.47 -8.46
CA ASP A 24 -14.40 -21.09 -8.37
C ASP A 24 -15.50 -20.07 -8.70
N THR A 25 -15.29 -18.79 -8.36
CA THR A 25 -16.21 -17.68 -8.68
C THR A 25 -16.11 -17.20 -10.14
N MET A 26 -14.96 -17.38 -10.79
CA MET A 26 -14.73 -17.00 -12.19
C MET A 26 -15.21 -18.08 -13.17
N ASN A 27 -15.35 -19.32 -12.72
CA ASN A 27 -15.82 -20.45 -13.52
C ASN A 27 -17.30 -20.28 -13.89
N ASN A 28 -17.59 -20.04 -15.17
CA ASN A 28 -18.93 -19.76 -15.69
C ASN A 28 -19.90 -20.96 -15.63
N ASN A 29 -19.45 -22.14 -15.18
CA ASN A 29 -20.26 -23.36 -15.09
C ASN A 29 -21.17 -23.41 -13.84
N ILE A 30 -21.07 -22.46 -12.91
CA ILE A 30 -21.88 -22.41 -11.68
C ILE A 30 -23.02 -21.41 -11.86
N THR A 31 -24.23 -21.93 -12.09
CA THR A 31 -25.44 -21.27 -12.60
C THR A 31 -26.12 -20.24 -11.68
N LYS A 32 -25.50 -19.83 -10.57
CA LYS A 32 -26.07 -18.81 -9.65
C LYS A 32 -25.02 -17.76 -9.31
N ARG A 33 -24.94 -16.74 -10.15
CA ARG A 33 -24.14 -15.53 -9.92
C ARG A 33 -24.96 -14.59 -9.03
N SER A 34 -24.69 -14.58 -7.74
CA SER A 34 -25.36 -13.71 -6.76
C SER A 34 -24.35 -13.05 -5.83
N TYR A 35 -23.24 -12.55 -6.38
CA TYR A 35 -22.23 -11.86 -5.59
C TYR A 35 -22.36 -10.34 -5.75
N SER A 36 -22.31 -9.66 -4.61
CA SER A 36 -22.17 -8.22 -4.50
C SER A 36 -20.82 -7.77 -5.08
N LEU A 37 -20.78 -6.57 -5.69
CA LEU A 37 -19.53 -5.96 -6.15
C LEU A 37 -18.51 -5.83 -5.00
N GLY A 38 -19.00 -5.65 -3.77
CA GLY A 38 -18.18 -5.56 -2.55
C GLY A 38 -17.47 -6.86 -2.20
N GLU A 39 -18.09 -8.03 -2.39
CA GLU A 39 -17.46 -9.31 -2.06
C GLU A 39 -16.25 -9.59 -2.96
N ARG A 40 -16.36 -9.26 -4.26
CA ARG A 40 -15.23 -9.37 -5.20
C ARG A 40 -14.08 -8.44 -4.84
N TYR A 41 -14.40 -7.22 -4.41
CA TYR A 41 -13.40 -6.26 -3.95
C TYR A 41 -12.66 -6.78 -2.71
N GLN A 42 -13.39 -7.28 -1.71
CA GLN A 42 -12.80 -7.86 -0.49
C GLN A 42 -11.87 -9.03 -0.79
N ILE A 43 -12.23 -9.92 -1.72
CA ILE A 43 -11.37 -11.06 -2.11
C ILE A 43 -10.08 -10.56 -2.78
N ALA A 44 -10.19 -9.59 -3.69
CA ALA A 44 -9.02 -9.02 -4.37
C ALA A 44 -8.10 -8.31 -3.39
N GLU A 45 -8.67 -7.56 -2.45
CA GLU A 45 -7.93 -6.89 -1.36
C GLU A 45 -7.22 -7.90 -0.45
N ASN A 46 -7.91 -8.98 -0.04
CA ASN A 46 -7.31 -10.05 0.77
C ASN A 46 -6.12 -10.71 0.07
N ILE A 47 -6.19 -10.98 -1.24
CA ILE A 47 -5.05 -11.51 -2.01
C ILE A 47 -3.89 -10.52 -2.03
N LYS A 48 -4.17 -9.21 -2.19
CA LYS A 48 -3.15 -8.16 -2.15
C LYS A 48 -2.46 -8.10 -0.77
N VAL A 49 -3.23 -8.23 0.31
CA VAL A 49 -2.71 -8.27 1.68
C VAL A 49 -1.88 -9.54 1.92
N CYS A 50 -2.30 -10.71 1.45
CA CYS A 50 -1.50 -11.94 1.54
C CYS A 50 -0.12 -11.77 0.87
N LYS A 51 -0.07 -11.13 -0.31
CA LYS A 51 1.20 -10.82 -1.00
C LYS A 51 2.09 -9.86 -0.20
N PHE A 52 1.50 -8.83 0.41
CA PHE A 52 2.23 -7.92 1.30
C PHE A 52 2.83 -8.66 2.49
N VAL A 53 2.03 -9.50 3.15
CA VAL A 53 2.45 -10.25 4.34
C VAL A 53 3.57 -11.22 4.00
N ILE A 54 3.54 -11.91 2.85
CA ILE A 54 4.62 -12.85 2.49
C ILE A 54 5.93 -12.12 2.23
N HIS A 55 5.91 -10.99 1.53
CA HIS A 55 7.12 -10.17 1.32
C HIS A 55 7.68 -9.68 2.65
N THR A 56 6.83 -9.19 3.55
CA THR A 56 7.22 -8.72 4.87
C THR A 56 7.84 -9.84 5.71
N VAL A 57 7.19 -11.01 5.80
CA VAL A 57 7.69 -12.16 6.55
C VAL A 57 9.00 -12.70 5.99
N LEU A 58 9.17 -12.68 4.66
CA LEU A 58 10.43 -13.05 4.02
C LEU A 58 11.57 -12.09 4.40
N CYS A 59 11.33 -10.77 4.37
CA CYS A 59 12.32 -9.78 4.81
C CYS A 59 12.73 -9.99 6.28
N ILE A 60 11.76 -10.19 7.18
CA ILE A 60 12.03 -10.52 8.59
C ILE A 60 12.79 -11.86 8.70
N GLY A 61 12.45 -12.83 7.85
CA GLY A 61 13.11 -14.14 7.79
C GLY A 61 14.58 -14.03 7.46
N LEU A 62 14.92 -13.24 6.44
CA LEU A 62 16.31 -12.98 6.05
C LEU A 62 17.08 -12.28 7.17
N LEU A 63 16.50 -11.27 7.81
CA LEU A 63 17.14 -10.59 8.94
C LEU A 63 17.40 -11.55 10.11
N ASN A 64 16.41 -12.40 10.43
CA ASN A 64 16.55 -13.43 11.46
C ASN A 64 17.63 -14.47 11.11
N MET A 65 17.82 -14.81 9.83
CA MET A 65 18.92 -15.68 9.39
C MET A 65 20.28 -15.01 9.61
N VAL A 66 20.44 -13.75 9.20
CA VAL A 66 21.69 -13.00 9.40
C VAL A 66 21.99 -12.88 10.89
N SER A 67 20.99 -12.57 11.71
CA SER A 67 21.13 -12.55 13.18
C SER A 67 21.63 -13.88 13.75
N ALA A 68 21.03 -15.00 13.33
CA ALA A 68 21.42 -16.33 13.79
C ALA A 68 22.86 -16.67 13.36
N VAL A 69 23.25 -16.36 12.11
CA VAL A 69 24.61 -16.56 11.62
C VAL A 69 25.60 -15.72 12.42
N SER A 70 25.30 -14.45 12.69
CA SER A 70 26.16 -13.58 13.49
C SER A 70 26.36 -14.11 14.92
N LEU A 71 25.30 -14.64 15.55
CA LEU A 71 25.41 -15.28 16.87
C LEU A 71 26.28 -16.55 16.84
N ILE A 72 26.13 -17.37 15.80
CA ILE A 72 26.95 -18.57 15.63
C ILE A 72 28.44 -18.20 15.47
N VAL A 73 28.74 -17.21 14.62
CA VAL A 73 30.11 -16.71 14.41
C VAL A 73 30.71 -16.15 15.70
N ASP A 74 29.92 -15.51 16.55
CA ASP A 74 30.41 -14.98 17.82
C ASP A 74 30.80 -16.08 18.82
N ASN A 75 30.08 -17.20 18.81
CA ASN A 75 30.34 -18.35 19.68
C ASN A 75 31.58 -19.18 19.28
N PHE A 76 32.03 -19.09 18.03
CA PHE A 76 33.25 -19.76 17.61
C PHE A 76 34.51 -18.94 17.94
N GLU A 77 35.65 -19.62 18.16
CA GLU A 77 36.97 -19.00 18.28
C GLU A 77 37.51 -18.58 16.90
N VAL A 78 36.80 -17.64 16.27
CA VAL A 78 37.20 -17.04 14.99
C VAL A 78 37.99 -15.76 15.21
N SER A 79 38.80 -15.35 14.22
CA SER A 79 39.60 -14.14 14.31
C SER A 79 38.73 -12.90 14.53
N ALA A 80 39.28 -11.90 15.24
CA ALA A 80 38.59 -10.64 15.53
C ALA A 80 38.08 -9.91 14.28
N LEU A 81 38.77 -10.06 13.14
CA LEU A 81 38.34 -9.49 11.86
C LEU A 81 37.01 -10.09 11.40
N VAL A 82 36.84 -11.41 11.52
CA VAL A 82 35.61 -12.10 11.09
C VAL A 82 34.44 -11.68 11.98
N LYS A 83 34.67 -11.55 13.29
CA LYS A 83 33.64 -11.07 14.23
C LYS A 83 33.21 -9.64 13.91
N ASN A 84 34.16 -8.74 13.65
CA ASN A 84 33.88 -7.35 13.27
C ASN A 84 33.09 -7.26 11.96
N VAL A 85 33.45 -8.06 10.96
CA VAL A 85 32.70 -8.12 9.68
C VAL A 85 31.28 -8.65 9.89
N ALA A 86 31.09 -9.67 10.73
CA ALA A 86 29.77 -10.22 11.05
C ALA A 86 28.87 -9.19 11.76
N VAL A 87 29.43 -8.43 12.71
CA VAL A 87 28.72 -7.35 13.41
C VAL A 87 28.39 -6.20 12.46
N PHE A 88 29.32 -5.79 11.61
CA PHE A 88 29.09 -4.76 10.61
C PHE A 88 27.98 -5.16 9.63
N THR A 89 28.04 -6.41 9.12
CA THR A 89 27.04 -6.97 8.20
C THR A 89 25.66 -7.01 8.85
N PHE A 90 25.58 -7.43 10.12
CA PHE A 90 24.32 -7.44 10.87
C PHE A 90 23.73 -6.04 11.02
N ASN A 91 24.52 -5.06 11.47
CA ASN A 91 24.07 -3.68 11.64
C ASN A 91 23.57 -3.07 10.32
N TYR A 92 24.32 -3.30 9.23
CA TYR A 92 23.92 -2.80 7.91
C TYR A 92 22.64 -3.49 7.40
N SER A 93 22.49 -4.79 7.63
CA SER A 93 21.26 -5.52 7.29
C SER A 93 20.03 -5.01 8.06
N ALA A 94 20.20 -4.64 9.34
CA ALA A 94 19.14 -4.08 10.16
C ALA A 94 18.73 -2.68 9.67
N LEU A 95 19.70 -1.83 9.28
CA LEU A 95 19.42 -0.52 8.69
C LEU A 95 18.68 -0.63 7.36
N ILE A 96 19.17 -1.50 6.46
CA ILE A 96 18.50 -1.76 5.18
C ILE A 96 17.07 -2.26 5.41
N TYR A 97 16.89 -3.20 6.33
CA TYR A 97 15.55 -3.71 6.67
C TYR A 97 14.62 -2.59 7.14
N GLY A 98 15.11 -1.71 8.02
CA GLY A 98 14.36 -0.55 8.51
C GLY A 98 13.90 0.40 7.39
N PHE A 99 14.71 0.57 6.34
CA PHE A 99 14.31 1.35 5.17
C PHE A 99 13.33 0.58 4.27
N ILE A 100 13.62 -0.69 3.97
CA ILE A 100 12.81 -1.51 3.08
C ILE A 100 11.38 -1.68 3.62
N ILE A 101 11.20 -1.91 4.92
CA ILE A 101 9.88 -2.14 5.49
C ILE A 101 8.96 -0.92 5.31
N ILE A 102 9.50 0.29 5.44
CA ILE A 102 8.75 1.54 5.22
C ILE A 102 8.31 1.63 3.76
N VAL A 103 9.21 1.32 2.81
CA VAL A 103 8.90 1.31 1.37
C VAL A 103 7.83 0.25 1.03
N VAL A 104 7.94 -0.95 1.60
CA VAL A 104 6.99 -2.04 1.36
C VAL A 104 5.60 -1.70 1.92
N ILE A 105 5.52 -1.11 3.12
CA ILE A 105 4.26 -0.61 3.69
C ILE A 105 3.67 0.47 2.79
N TYR A 106 4.48 1.42 2.35
CA TYR A 106 4.05 2.49 1.45
C TYR A 106 3.49 1.96 0.13
N TRP A 107 4.13 0.96 -0.48
CA TRP A 107 3.65 0.41 -1.75
C TRP A 107 2.31 -0.33 -1.65
N HIS A 108 2.05 -0.98 -0.52
CA HIS A 108 0.83 -1.75 -0.36
C HIS A 108 -0.33 -0.95 0.23
N ASN A 109 -0.05 0.16 0.93
CA ASN A 109 -1.06 1.01 1.52
C ASN A 109 -1.44 2.18 0.58
N GLU A 110 -2.54 2.00 -0.16
CA GLU A 110 -3.06 3.03 -1.08
C GLU A 110 -3.49 4.31 -0.36
N GLY A 111 -3.93 4.22 0.89
CA GLY A 111 -4.25 5.39 1.71
C GLY A 111 -3.02 6.27 1.96
N TRP A 112 -1.89 5.65 2.33
CA TRP A 112 -0.63 6.37 2.51
C TRP A 112 -0.11 6.98 1.22
N GLN A 113 -0.32 6.31 0.08
CA GLN A 113 0.01 6.87 -1.23
C GLN A 113 -0.86 8.08 -1.59
N ALA A 114 -2.16 8.02 -1.28
CA ALA A 114 -3.08 9.12 -1.50
C ALA A 114 -2.71 10.33 -0.62
N GLU A 115 -2.48 10.10 0.68
CA GLU A 115 -2.06 11.15 1.61
C GLU A 115 -0.70 11.76 1.22
N LEU A 116 0.30 10.95 0.87
CA LEU A 116 1.59 11.47 0.41
C LEU A 116 1.48 12.22 -0.91
N ARG A 117 0.58 11.81 -1.81
CA ARG A 117 0.26 12.55 -3.02
C ARG A 117 -0.40 13.89 -2.70
N GLU A 118 -1.29 13.94 -1.71
CA GLU A 118 -1.88 15.20 -1.25
C GLU A 118 -0.84 16.10 -0.59
N LEU A 119 0.04 15.57 0.27
CA LEU A 119 1.11 16.33 0.90
C LEU A 119 2.11 16.87 -0.12
N THR A 120 2.51 16.06 -1.11
CA THR A 120 3.38 16.52 -2.21
C THR A 120 2.67 17.52 -3.12
N LYS A 121 1.36 17.38 -3.34
CA LYS A 121 0.56 18.40 -4.04
C LYS A 121 0.49 19.69 -3.24
N ARG A 122 0.27 19.66 -1.92
CA ARG A 122 0.27 20.87 -1.07
C ARG A 122 1.62 21.56 -1.07
N TRP A 123 2.70 20.78 -0.95
CA TRP A 123 4.06 21.32 -0.97
C TRP A 123 4.47 21.84 -2.36
N SER A 124 3.93 21.26 -3.43
CA SER A 124 4.11 21.76 -4.80
C SER A 124 3.18 22.94 -5.13
N ALA A 125 1.96 22.96 -4.61
CA ALA A 125 0.97 24.03 -4.83
C ALA A 125 1.34 25.31 -4.07
N ASP A 126 2.03 25.19 -2.93
CA ASP A 126 2.66 26.33 -2.25
C ASP A 126 3.76 26.99 -3.11
N ARG A 127 4.23 26.30 -4.16
CA ARG A 127 5.13 26.86 -5.18
C ARG A 127 4.41 27.34 -6.46
N THR A 128 3.13 27.02 -6.63
CA THR A 128 2.35 27.40 -7.81
C THR A 128 1.01 28.01 -7.38
N THR A 129 1.05 29.25 -6.89
CA THR A 129 -0.11 30.14 -6.82
C THR A 129 -0.56 30.55 -8.22
N HIS A 130 -1.14 29.63 -8.97
CA HIS A 130 -1.99 29.95 -10.10
C HIS A 130 -3.37 29.35 -9.83
N PRO A 131 -4.43 30.17 -9.69
CA PRO A 131 -5.78 29.67 -9.49
C PRO A 131 -6.14 28.76 -10.66
N GLU A 132 -6.60 27.54 -10.36
CA GLU A 132 -7.09 26.61 -11.37
C GLU A 132 -8.45 27.13 -11.86
N PHE A 133 -8.41 28.00 -12.87
CA PHE A 133 -9.60 28.51 -13.52
C PHE A 133 -10.20 27.42 -14.41
N ILE A 134 -11.33 26.85 -13.99
CA ILE A 134 -12.11 25.98 -14.85
C ILE A 134 -12.83 26.88 -15.86
N SER A 135 -12.46 26.79 -17.15
CA SER A 135 -13.20 27.43 -18.23
C SER A 135 -14.52 26.69 -18.40
N VAL A 136 -15.62 27.32 -17.98
CA VAL A 136 -16.97 26.80 -18.23
C VAL A 136 -17.58 27.65 -19.33
N LYS A 137 -18.06 27.00 -20.39
CA LYS A 137 -18.72 27.68 -21.49
C LYS A 137 -20.11 28.11 -21.02
N SER A 138 -20.35 29.42 -20.96
CA SER A 138 -21.66 29.99 -20.60
C SER A 138 -22.73 29.53 -21.60
N THR A 139 -24.00 29.55 -21.17
CA THR A 139 -25.16 29.22 -22.02
C THR A 139 -25.34 30.15 -23.22
N LEU A 140 -24.61 31.28 -23.25
CA LEU A 140 -24.46 32.19 -24.39
C LEU A 140 -23.24 31.89 -25.29
N GLY A 141 -22.52 30.80 -25.03
CA GLY A 141 -21.41 30.33 -25.84
C GLY A 141 -20.05 30.97 -25.57
N ASN A 142 -19.94 31.91 -24.63
CA ASN A 142 -18.69 32.57 -24.28
C ASN A 142 -18.01 31.90 -23.07
N GLU A 143 -16.69 31.74 -23.12
CA GLU A 143 -15.90 31.12 -22.05
C GLU A 143 -15.74 32.11 -20.89
N THR A 144 -16.28 31.76 -19.73
CA THR A 144 -16.12 32.54 -18.50
C THR A 144 -15.34 31.72 -17.49
N HIS A 145 -14.18 32.24 -17.10
CA HIS A 145 -13.36 31.66 -16.04
C HIS A 145 -13.96 32.03 -14.70
N VAL A 146 -14.48 31.05 -13.96
CA VAL A 146 -15.09 31.28 -12.64
C VAL A 146 -14.34 30.48 -11.59
N GLU A 147 -14.08 31.14 -10.47
CA GLU A 147 -13.38 30.57 -9.32
C GLU A 147 -14.20 29.40 -8.73
N GLN A 148 -13.61 28.20 -8.66
CA GLN A 148 -14.30 26.95 -8.32
C GLN A 148 -15.03 27.01 -6.97
N LEU A 149 -14.46 27.75 -6.00
CA LEU A 149 -15.04 27.92 -4.66
C LEU A 149 -16.39 28.67 -4.70
N GLN A 150 -16.52 29.66 -5.57
CA GLN A 150 -17.76 30.43 -5.73
C GLN A 150 -18.83 29.59 -6.42
N HIS A 151 -18.44 28.76 -7.40
CA HIS A 151 -19.38 27.93 -8.15
C HIS A 151 -20.02 26.84 -7.29
N THR A 152 -19.24 26.22 -6.39
CA THR A 152 -19.77 25.21 -5.46
C THR A 152 -20.77 25.82 -4.49
N ARG A 153 -20.48 27.00 -3.91
CA ARG A 153 -21.44 27.71 -3.04
C ARG A 153 -22.74 28.05 -3.77
N HIS A 154 -22.63 28.57 -4.98
CA HIS A 154 -23.80 28.99 -5.75
C HIS A 154 -24.71 27.81 -6.14
N TYR A 155 -24.12 26.64 -6.38
CA TYR A 155 -24.86 25.40 -6.66
C TYR A 155 -25.59 24.87 -5.42
N PHE A 156 -24.94 24.88 -4.26
CA PHE A 156 -25.57 24.46 -3.00
C PHE A 156 -26.67 25.43 -2.55
N ASP A 157 -26.52 26.73 -2.80
CA ASP A 157 -27.58 27.71 -2.52
C ASP A 157 -28.79 27.53 -3.45
N MET A 158 -28.58 27.21 -4.73
CA MET A 158 -29.68 26.85 -5.64
C MET A 158 -30.40 25.59 -5.17
N LEU A 159 -29.67 24.53 -4.83
CA LEU A 159 -30.26 23.31 -4.29
C LEU A 159 -31.06 23.57 -3.00
N LYS A 160 -30.54 24.40 -2.10
CA LYS A 160 -31.21 24.74 -0.85
C LYS A 160 -32.51 25.52 -1.07
N ARG A 161 -32.57 26.32 -2.13
CA ARG A 161 -33.76 27.08 -2.53
C ARG A 161 -34.80 26.21 -3.22
N ASP A 162 -34.38 25.20 -3.99
CA ASP A 162 -35.30 24.26 -4.66
C ASP A 162 -35.91 23.23 -3.71
N TRP A 163 -35.29 23.02 -2.53
CA TRP A 163 -35.76 22.10 -1.49
C TRP A 163 -36.57 22.77 -0.37
N ALA A 164 -36.79 24.09 -0.45
CA ALA A 164 -37.61 24.87 0.48
C ALA A 164 -38.99 25.14 -0.13
#